data_AF-A0A4Y7TT25-F1
#
_entry.id   AF-A0A4Y7TT25-F1
#
_cell.length_a   1.000
_cell.length_b   1.000
_cell.length_c   1.000
_cell.angle_alpha   90.00
_cell.angle_beta   90.00
_cell.angle_gamma   90.00
#
_symmetry.space_group_name_H-M   'P 1'
#
loop_
_entity.id
_entity.type
_entity.pdbx_description
1 polymer ?
#
loop_
_entity_poly.entity_id
_entity_poly.type
_entity_poly.pdbx_seq_one_letter_code
_entity_poly.pdbx_strand_id
1 'polypeptide(L)'
;MPEYLTQEQIDKFNRDGYLVIPSFLSQDQATELLQRSKDLLDQFDPETHPKTKFTTGDDDHVGDDYFLSSGDKIRYFLETDALDSDGKLNREKQKAVNKIGHGLHELDPAFRRVTLENESLRSIARDLKFHHDPVALQSMVITKQQQIGGEVPEHNDSTFLYTDPPSALGCWIALEKCTPSNGALSFLPGSQKTTSITKRFVRLGNGKGTGFEALVSPEEEKVVQGLSKGQQDKYVMETCEPGDMVLIHGSVLHKSERNTSPNTRFAYTFHMIESPPYAKYDEKNWLQPTKEMPFSRILPAGETVAF
;
A
#
# COMPACT_ATOMS: atom_id res chain seq x y z
N MET A 1 19.11 -14.47 16.82
CA MET A 1 18.22 -13.60 17.62
C MET A 1 16.97 -14.41 17.94
N PRO A 2 16.28 -14.18 19.06
CA PRO A 2 14.99 -14.83 19.28
C PRO A 2 14.03 -14.50 18.13
N GLU A 3 13.21 -15.47 17.72
CA GLU A 3 12.18 -15.30 16.69
C GLU A 3 11.17 -14.23 17.14
N TYR A 4 10.83 -13.31 16.24
CA TYR A 4 9.79 -12.30 16.43
C TYR A 4 8.41 -12.87 16.11
N LEU A 5 8.28 -13.63 15.01
CA LEU A 5 7.06 -14.34 14.65
C LEU A 5 7.11 -15.78 15.16
N THR A 6 6.01 -16.24 15.77
CA THR A 6 5.87 -17.67 16.09
C THR A 6 5.56 -18.48 14.83
N GLN A 7 5.84 -19.79 14.87
CA GLN A 7 5.45 -20.69 13.78
C GLN A 7 3.93 -20.63 13.49
N GLU A 8 3.08 -20.49 14.51
CA GLU A 8 1.63 -20.36 14.33
C GLU A 8 1.26 -19.10 13.54
N GLN A 9 1.95 -17.98 13.78
CA GLN A 9 1.76 -16.73 13.05
C GLN A 9 2.20 -16.86 11.58
N ILE A 10 3.34 -17.52 11.34
CA ILE A 10 3.84 -17.81 9.99
C ILE A 10 2.84 -18.71 9.24
N ASP A 11 2.36 -19.78 9.88
CA ASP A 11 1.37 -20.69 9.31
C ASP A 11 0.04 -19.97 9.01
N LYS A 12 -0.37 -19.06 9.90
CA LYS A 12 -1.55 -18.21 9.69
C LYS A 12 -1.37 -17.29 8.47
N PHE A 13 -0.24 -16.60 8.35
CA PHE A 13 0.04 -15.77 7.18
C PHE A 13 0.02 -16.60 5.88
N ASN A 14 0.70 -17.74 5.88
CA ASN A 14 0.76 -18.63 4.72
C ASN A 14 -0.62 -19.20 4.34
N ARG A 15 -1.48 -19.46 5.32
CA ARG A 15 -2.85 -19.93 5.09
C ARG A 15 -3.75 -18.81 4.57
N ASP A 16 -3.77 -17.68 5.27
CA ASP A 16 -4.80 -16.65 5.11
C ASP A 16 -4.39 -15.54 4.12
N GLY A 17 -3.10 -15.37 3.85
CA GLY A 17 -2.56 -14.33 2.97
C GLY A 17 -2.37 -12.98 3.64
N TYR A 18 -2.68 -12.87 4.94
CA TYR A 18 -2.40 -11.69 5.75
C TYR A 18 -2.24 -12.10 7.21
N LEU A 19 -1.65 -11.19 8.01
CA LEU A 19 -1.45 -11.39 9.45
C LEU A 19 -1.50 -10.05 10.18
N VAL A 20 -2.33 -9.97 11.23
CA VAL A 20 -2.31 -8.84 12.18
C VAL A 20 -1.25 -9.12 13.24
N ILE A 21 -0.36 -8.14 13.44
CA ILE A 21 0.69 -8.10 14.46
C ILE A 21 0.35 -6.96 15.42
N PRO A 22 -0.23 -7.27 16.59
CA PRO A 22 -0.62 -6.27 17.56
C PRO A 22 0.58 -5.51 18.10
N SER A 23 0.44 -4.21 18.33
CA SER A 23 1.47 -3.36 18.95
C SER A 23 2.85 -3.47 18.31
N PHE A 24 2.90 -3.59 16.98
CA PHE A 24 4.16 -3.58 16.22
C PHE A 24 4.94 -2.29 16.46
N LEU A 25 4.25 -1.14 16.44
CA LEU A 25 4.74 0.12 16.97
C LEU A 25 4.19 0.35 18.37
N SER A 26 4.96 1.04 19.21
CA SER A 26 4.44 1.60 20.45
C SER A 26 3.40 2.69 20.16
N GLN A 27 2.56 2.99 21.15
CA GLN A 27 1.59 4.10 21.04
C GLN A 27 2.28 5.44 20.77
N ASP A 28 3.45 5.67 21.36
CA ASP A 28 4.24 6.89 21.15
C ASP A 28 4.76 6.97 19.71
N GLN A 29 5.26 5.86 19.16
CA GLN A 29 5.72 5.80 17.76
C GLN A 29 4.55 6.02 16.78
N ALA A 30 3.40 5.39 17.02
CA ALA A 30 2.20 5.61 16.20
C ALA A 30 1.74 7.08 16.27
N THR A 31 1.75 7.68 17.46
CA THR A 31 1.42 9.09 17.67
C THR A 31 2.41 10.03 16.98
N GLU A 32 3.71 9.72 17.02
CA GLU A 32 4.75 10.48 16.32
C GLU A 32 4.51 10.49 14.81
N LEU A 33 4.25 9.33 14.20
CA LEU A 33 3.96 9.23 12.77
C LEU A 33 2.63 9.92 12.41
N LEU A 34 1.62 9.85 13.28
CA LEU A 34 0.35 10.55 13.10
C LEU A 34 0.56 12.07 13.11
N GLN A 35 1.32 12.59 14.09
CA GLN A 35 1.62 14.00 14.17
C GLN A 35 2.43 14.45 12.96
N ARG A 36 3.44 13.68 12.56
CA ARG A 36 4.22 13.99 11.37
C ARG A 36 3.37 14.01 10.10
N SER A 37 2.41 13.09 9.98
CA SER A 37 1.44 13.08 8.89
C SER A 37 0.61 14.36 8.85
N LYS A 38 0.18 14.87 10.01
CA LYS A 38 -0.57 16.14 10.12
C LYS A 38 0.31 17.34 9.75
N ASP A 39 1.56 17.36 10.20
CA ASP A 39 2.51 18.42 9.83
C ASP A 39 2.75 18.46 8.31
N LEU A 40 2.81 17.31 7.65
CA LEU A 40 2.91 17.22 6.19
C LEU A 40 1.67 17.78 5.50
N LEU A 41 0.47 17.57 6.05
CA LEU A 41 -0.76 18.17 5.55
C LEU A 41 -0.82 19.69 5.74
N ASP A 42 -0.20 20.21 6.80
CA ASP A 42 -0.08 21.66 6.99
C ASP A 42 0.88 22.31 6.00
N GLN A 43 1.94 21.59 5.62
CA GLN A 43 2.91 21.99 4.59
C GLN A 43 2.37 21.86 3.16
N PHE A 44 1.31 21.07 2.93
CA PHE A 44 0.68 20.95 1.63
C PHE A 44 0.21 22.32 1.12
N ASP A 45 0.66 22.73 -0.06
CA ASP A 45 0.21 23.96 -0.70
C ASP A 45 -0.67 23.65 -1.93
N PRO A 46 -2.00 23.90 -1.86
CA PRO A 46 -2.89 23.60 -2.97
C PRO A 46 -2.70 24.53 -4.19
N GLU A 47 -2.05 25.68 -4.04
CA GLU A 47 -1.85 26.64 -5.14
C GLU A 47 -0.74 26.20 -6.10
N THR A 48 0.29 25.52 -5.58
CA THR A 48 1.36 24.93 -6.38
C THR A 48 1.06 23.50 -6.81
N HIS A 49 -0.06 22.94 -6.35
CA HIS A 49 -0.48 21.57 -6.65
C HIS A 49 -1.28 21.47 -7.96
N PRO A 50 -1.01 20.47 -8.83
CA PRO A 50 -1.78 20.29 -10.09
C PRO A 50 -3.22 19.79 -9.89
N LYS A 51 -3.66 19.64 -8.64
CA LYS A 51 -4.99 19.15 -8.22
C LYS A 51 -5.33 17.74 -8.74
N THR A 52 -4.31 16.92 -8.96
CA THR A 52 -4.42 15.50 -9.33
C THR A 52 -5.32 14.74 -8.36
N LYS A 53 -6.25 13.96 -8.92
CA LYS A 53 -7.20 13.09 -8.19
C LYS A 53 -6.63 11.68 -8.04
N PHE A 54 -6.96 10.99 -6.95
CA PHE A 54 -6.77 9.54 -6.85
C PHE A 54 -8.04 8.82 -7.32
N THR A 55 -7.94 7.99 -8.36
CA THR A 55 -9.02 7.14 -8.86
C THR A 55 -8.49 5.73 -9.10
N THR A 56 -9.17 4.71 -8.58
CA THR A 56 -8.82 3.28 -8.74
C THR A 56 -9.62 2.58 -9.84
N GLY A 57 -10.29 3.33 -10.72
CA GLY A 57 -11.11 2.78 -11.81
C GLY A 57 -10.32 2.49 -13.09
N ASP A 58 -10.84 1.59 -13.92
CA ASP A 58 -10.27 1.17 -15.22
C ASP A 58 -10.37 2.23 -16.35
N ASP A 59 -10.63 3.51 -16.03
CA ASP A 59 -10.72 4.58 -17.04
C ASP A 59 -9.32 5.01 -17.55
N ASP A 60 -9.19 5.12 -18.88
CA ASP A 60 -7.97 5.14 -19.70
C ASP A 60 -6.85 6.19 -19.39
N HIS A 61 -6.98 6.99 -18.33
CA HIS A 61 -5.99 8.01 -17.93
C HIS A 61 -5.76 8.06 -16.43
N VAL A 62 -5.51 6.91 -15.79
CA VAL A 62 -5.01 6.91 -14.41
C VAL A 62 -3.59 7.51 -14.40
N GLY A 63 -3.40 8.60 -13.67
CA GLY A 63 -2.08 9.21 -13.42
C GLY A 63 -1.58 10.18 -14.49
N ASP A 64 -1.57 11.46 -14.14
CA ASP A 64 -0.80 12.48 -14.86
C ASP A 64 0.70 12.38 -14.54
N ASP A 65 1.52 13.26 -15.13
CA ASP A 65 2.97 13.32 -14.87
C ASP A 65 3.30 13.49 -13.38
N TYR A 66 2.39 14.09 -12.60
CA TYR A 66 2.55 14.28 -11.16
C TYR A 66 2.36 12.98 -10.38
N PHE A 67 1.48 12.07 -10.80
CA PHE A 67 1.46 10.71 -10.26
C PHE A 67 2.69 9.91 -10.69
N LEU A 68 2.97 9.87 -12.00
CA LEU A 68 4.02 9.03 -12.56
C LEU A 68 5.43 9.37 -12.08
N SER A 69 5.70 10.63 -11.72
CA SER A 69 7.03 11.05 -11.21
C SER A 69 7.09 11.15 -9.68
N SER A 70 6.15 10.52 -8.96
CA SER A 70 6.03 10.62 -7.49
C SER A 70 6.78 9.55 -6.70
N GLY A 71 7.34 8.52 -7.35
CA GLY A 71 8.00 7.38 -6.71
C GLY A 71 9.13 7.77 -5.74
N ASP A 72 9.85 8.83 -6.07
CA ASP A 72 11.01 9.37 -5.37
C ASP A 72 10.71 10.71 -4.68
N LYS A 73 9.43 10.99 -4.37
CA LYS A 73 8.97 12.28 -3.81
C LYS A 73 7.94 12.08 -2.71
N ILE A 74 7.72 13.14 -1.93
CA ILE A 74 6.56 13.28 -1.04
C ILE A 74 5.55 14.20 -1.75
N ARG A 75 4.49 13.62 -2.27
CA ARG A 75 3.41 14.27 -3.01
C ARG A 75 2.06 13.94 -2.40
N TYR A 76 1.08 14.80 -2.68
CA TYR A 76 -0.26 14.75 -2.11
C TYR A 76 -1.26 14.34 -3.19
N PHE A 77 -2.24 13.52 -2.84
CA PHE A 77 -3.28 13.08 -3.76
C PHE A 77 -4.63 13.34 -3.11
N LEU A 78 -5.51 14.04 -3.80
CA LEU A 78 -6.76 14.55 -3.22
C LEU A 78 -7.88 13.51 -3.32
N GLU A 79 -8.77 13.54 -2.34
CA GLU A 79 -10.08 12.89 -2.41
C GLU A 79 -10.88 13.51 -3.56
N THR A 80 -11.57 12.67 -4.33
CA THR A 80 -12.44 13.14 -5.44
C THR A 80 -13.50 14.12 -4.93
N ASP A 81 -14.04 13.84 -3.74
CA ASP A 81 -15.15 14.57 -3.14
C ASP A 81 -14.70 15.80 -2.34
N ALA A 82 -13.39 16.07 -2.30
CA ALA A 82 -12.84 17.30 -1.77
C ALA A 82 -12.78 18.44 -2.82
N LEU A 83 -13.11 18.13 -4.08
CA LEU A 83 -13.12 19.07 -5.19
C LEU A 83 -14.55 19.35 -5.65
N ASP A 84 -14.86 20.60 -5.97
CA ASP A 84 -16.11 20.99 -6.62
C ASP A 84 -16.08 20.75 -8.14
N SER A 85 -17.15 21.14 -8.84
CA SER A 85 -17.26 21.01 -10.30
C SER A 85 -16.21 21.81 -11.08
N ASP A 86 -15.66 22.86 -10.48
CA ASP A 86 -14.62 23.71 -11.06
C ASP A 86 -13.21 23.23 -10.69
N GLY A 87 -13.09 22.11 -9.97
CA GLY A 87 -11.81 21.59 -9.48
C GLY A 87 -11.18 22.46 -8.38
N LYS A 88 -11.98 23.19 -7.60
CA LYS A 88 -11.50 23.91 -6.41
C LYS A 88 -11.80 23.11 -5.15
N LEU A 89 -11.00 23.31 -4.11
CA LEU A 89 -11.23 22.68 -2.82
C LEU A 89 -12.55 23.19 -2.23
N ASN A 90 -13.43 22.27 -1.83
CA ASN A 90 -14.69 22.57 -1.15
C ASN A 90 -14.57 22.51 0.38
N ARG A 91 -13.35 22.34 0.89
CA ARG A 91 -13.02 22.16 2.31
C ARG A 91 -11.59 22.58 2.58
N GLU A 92 -11.21 22.62 3.86
CA GLU A 92 -9.83 22.86 4.28
C GLU A 92 -8.86 21.85 3.65
N LYS A 93 -7.69 22.32 3.22
CA LYS A 93 -6.68 21.51 2.52
C LYS A 93 -6.25 20.27 3.31
N GLN A 94 -6.16 20.37 4.64
CA GLN A 94 -5.81 19.26 5.53
C GLN A 94 -6.87 18.15 5.52
N LYS A 95 -8.11 18.49 5.18
CA LYS A 95 -9.27 17.57 5.11
C LYS A 95 -9.54 17.07 3.69
N ALA A 96 -8.69 17.43 2.73
CA ALA A 96 -8.88 17.14 1.30
C ALA A 96 -7.97 16.03 0.77
N VAL A 97 -6.87 15.74 1.44
CA VAL A 97 -5.86 14.76 0.98
C VAL A 97 -6.33 13.35 1.30
N ASN A 98 -6.40 12.48 0.27
CA ASN A 98 -6.64 11.04 0.39
C ASN A 98 -5.38 10.29 0.84
N LYS A 99 -4.25 10.59 0.19
CA LYS A 99 -2.95 9.99 0.51
C LYS A 99 -1.77 10.91 0.26
N ILE A 100 -0.66 10.62 0.92
CA ILE A 100 0.66 11.21 0.71
C ILE A 100 1.58 10.08 0.24
N GLY A 101 2.39 10.27 -0.80
CA GLY A 101 3.28 9.24 -1.34
C GLY A 101 4.25 9.75 -2.43
N HIS A 102 5.16 8.94 -2.97
CA HIS A 102 5.38 7.51 -2.67
C HIS A 102 6.76 7.21 -2.04
N GLY A 103 7.53 8.26 -1.71
CA GLY A 103 8.90 8.15 -1.18
C GLY A 103 9.07 8.57 0.29
N LEU A 104 8.03 8.47 1.15
CA LEU A 104 8.17 8.88 2.57
C LEU A 104 9.27 8.10 3.31
N HIS A 105 9.41 6.80 3.01
CA HIS A 105 10.39 5.91 3.65
C HIS A 105 11.84 6.29 3.31
N GLU A 106 12.06 6.97 2.20
CA GLU A 106 13.38 7.46 1.81
C GLU A 106 13.64 8.87 2.33
N LEU A 107 12.65 9.75 2.21
CA LEU A 107 12.82 11.21 2.33
C LEU A 107 12.50 11.78 3.71
N ASP A 108 11.67 11.10 4.50
CA ASP A 108 11.26 11.60 5.81
C ASP A 108 11.83 10.72 6.94
N PRO A 109 12.61 11.31 7.88
CA PRO A 109 13.28 10.55 8.93
C PRO A 109 12.35 9.72 9.82
N ALA A 110 11.11 10.15 10.07
CA ALA A 110 10.19 9.42 10.95
C ALA A 110 9.70 8.12 10.28
N PHE A 111 9.33 8.20 9.00
CA PHE A 111 8.90 7.05 8.23
C PHE A 111 10.07 6.13 7.86
N ARG A 112 11.25 6.71 7.59
CA ARG A 112 12.49 5.96 7.37
C ARG A 112 12.85 5.07 8.56
N ARG A 113 12.76 5.60 9.79
CA ARG A 113 13.04 4.84 11.01
C ARG A 113 12.21 3.57 11.10
N VAL A 114 10.94 3.64 10.70
CA VAL A 114 10.02 2.50 10.73
C VAL A 114 10.29 1.50 9.61
N THR A 115 10.58 1.98 8.39
CA THR A 115 10.68 1.10 7.21
C THR A 115 12.09 0.55 6.96
N LEU A 116 13.14 1.34 7.17
CA LEU A 116 14.51 0.97 6.78
C LEU A 116 15.44 0.73 7.97
N GLU A 117 15.07 1.16 9.18
CA GLU A 117 15.95 1.13 10.36
C GLU A 117 15.36 0.36 11.55
N ASN A 118 14.18 -0.25 11.37
CA ASN A 118 13.46 -0.95 12.44
C ASN A 118 13.89 -2.43 12.55
N GLU A 119 14.48 -2.81 13.68
CA GLU A 119 14.93 -4.19 13.94
C GLU A 119 13.79 -5.21 14.06
N SER A 120 12.62 -4.81 14.54
CA SER A 120 11.43 -5.68 14.58
C SER A 120 10.99 -6.03 13.16
N LEU A 121 10.97 -5.05 12.25
CA LEU A 121 10.65 -5.29 10.84
C LEU A 121 11.67 -6.23 10.17
N ARG A 122 12.96 -6.01 10.44
CA ARG A 122 14.03 -6.88 9.93
C ARG A 122 13.91 -8.30 10.48
N SER A 123 13.49 -8.46 11.74
CA SER A 123 13.23 -9.76 12.35
C SER A 123 12.04 -10.46 11.70
N ILE A 124 10.93 -9.73 11.48
CA ILE A 124 9.76 -10.23 10.73
C ILE A 124 10.18 -10.71 9.32
N ALA A 125 10.98 -9.93 8.59
CA ALA A 125 11.43 -10.32 7.26
C ALA A 125 12.26 -11.62 7.28
N ARG A 126 13.14 -11.78 8.29
CA ARG A 126 13.94 -13.01 8.47
C ARG A 126 13.09 -14.21 8.88
N ASP A 127 12.13 -14.04 9.78
CA ASP A 127 11.29 -15.14 10.28
C ASP A 127 10.29 -15.60 9.23
N LEU A 128 9.67 -14.66 8.52
CA LEU A 128 8.65 -14.97 7.52
C LEU A 128 9.24 -15.68 6.30
N LYS A 129 10.53 -15.43 6.00
CA LYS A 129 11.24 -15.96 4.84
C LYS A 129 10.44 -15.80 3.55
N PHE A 130 9.80 -14.63 3.39
CA PHE A 130 9.03 -14.33 2.19
C PHE A 130 9.94 -13.86 1.04
N HIS A 131 11.07 -13.23 1.37
CA HIS A 131 12.08 -12.73 0.43
C HIS A 131 13.48 -13.17 0.85
N HIS A 132 14.38 -13.32 -0.11
CA HIS A 132 15.82 -13.47 0.06
C HIS A 132 16.49 -12.12 0.35
N ASP A 133 16.23 -11.10 -0.48
CA ASP A 133 16.86 -9.79 -0.39
C ASP A 133 15.78 -8.69 -0.60
N PRO A 134 14.94 -8.44 0.43
CA PRO A 134 13.82 -7.50 0.34
C PRO A 134 14.28 -6.05 0.17
N VAL A 135 13.67 -5.35 -0.78
CA VAL A 135 13.86 -3.90 -1.01
C VAL A 135 12.54 -3.14 -0.84
N ALA A 136 12.61 -1.93 -0.28
CA ALA A 136 11.47 -1.04 -0.14
C ALA A 136 11.11 -0.44 -1.50
N LEU A 137 9.85 -0.63 -1.92
CA LEU A 137 9.35 -0.23 -3.22
C LEU A 137 8.66 1.14 -3.18
N GLN A 138 7.75 1.31 -2.22
CA GLN A 138 6.96 2.52 -2.05
C GLN A 138 6.50 2.67 -0.61
N SER A 139 6.14 3.87 -0.22
CA SER A 139 5.38 4.10 1.01
C SER A 139 4.38 5.24 0.90
N MET A 140 3.30 5.15 1.66
CA MET A 140 2.20 6.08 1.65
C MET A 140 1.64 6.32 3.05
N VAL A 141 1.13 7.52 3.29
CA VAL A 141 0.17 7.77 4.37
C VAL A 141 -1.21 7.81 3.74
N ILE A 142 -2.15 7.01 4.25
CA ILE A 142 -3.56 7.00 3.83
C ILE A 142 -4.36 7.67 4.95
N THR A 143 -5.06 8.76 4.65
CA THR A 143 -5.73 9.58 5.67
C THR A 143 -7.14 9.08 6.02
N LYS A 144 -7.85 8.49 5.03
CA LYS A 144 -9.31 8.20 5.07
C LYS A 144 -10.05 9.33 5.79
N GLN A 145 -10.15 10.47 5.11
CA GLN A 145 -10.77 11.67 5.67
C GLN A 145 -12.18 11.38 6.22
N GLN A 146 -12.56 12.10 7.27
CA GLN A 146 -13.92 12.02 7.83
C GLN A 146 -14.97 12.24 6.73
N GLN A 147 -16.01 11.41 6.70
CA GLN A 147 -17.17 11.46 5.80
C GLN A 147 -16.91 11.25 4.29
N ILE A 148 -15.72 11.60 3.80
CA ILE A 148 -15.37 11.54 2.38
C ILE A 148 -14.26 10.57 2.04
N GLY A 149 -13.64 9.94 3.03
CA GLY A 149 -12.52 9.03 2.81
C GLY A 149 -12.91 7.94 1.84
N GLY A 150 -12.41 8.02 0.60
CA GLY A 150 -12.88 7.21 -0.53
C GLY A 150 -12.74 5.71 -0.26
N GLU A 151 -13.67 4.91 -0.79
CA GLU A 151 -13.53 3.46 -0.78
C GLU A 151 -12.29 3.02 -1.57
N VAL A 152 -11.72 1.88 -1.19
CA VAL A 152 -10.72 1.19 -2.01
C VAL A 152 -11.37 -0.11 -2.44
N PRO A 153 -11.70 -0.28 -3.74
CA PRO A 153 -12.31 -1.49 -4.26
C PRO A 153 -11.48 -2.74 -4.00
N GLU A 154 -12.11 -3.90 -4.19
CA GLU A 154 -11.43 -5.20 -4.17
C GLU A 154 -10.28 -5.21 -5.17
N HIS A 155 -9.08 -5.50 -4.68
CA HIS A 155 -7.88 -5.61 -5.49
C HIS A 155 -6.82 -6.50 -4.83
N ASN A 156 -5.73 -6.73 -5.55
CA ASN A 156 -4.48 -7.27 -5.03
C ASN A 156 -3.33 -6.32 -5.39
N ASP A 157 -2.34 -6.17 -4.50
CA ASP A 157 -1.24 -5.23 -4.67
C ASP A 157 -0.32 -5.61 -5.83
N SER A 158 -0.13 -6.91 -6.08
CA SER A 158 0.73 -7.41 -7.16
C SER A 158 0.24 -7.05 -8.57
N THR A 159 -1.02 -6.62 -8.73
CA THR A 159 -1.51 -5.98 -9.97
C THR A 159 -0.78 -4.66 -10.22
N PHE A 160 -0.49 -3.89 -9.18
CA PHE A 160 0.12 -2.56 -9.26
C PHE A 160 1.64 -2.57 -9.05
N LEU A 161 2.14 -3.55 -8.31
CA LEU A 161 3.53 -3.68 -7.86
C LEU A 161 4.13 -4.98 -8.39
N TYR A 162 4.05 -5.17 -9.71
CA TYR A 162 4.31 -6.45 -10.33
C TYR A 162 5.79 -6.83 -10.32
N THR A 163 6.06 -8.09 -9.99
CA THR A 163 7.34 -8.77 -10.23
C THR A 163 7.08 -10.14 -10.85
N ASP A 164 8.09 -10.73 -11.48
CA ASP A 164 8.05 -12.09 -11.98
C ASP A 164 9.12 -12.97 -11.29
N PRO A 165 8.74 -13.93 -10.43
CA PRO A 165 7.38 -14.19 -9.93
C PRO A 165 6.86 -13.05 -9.01
N PRO A 166 5.53 -12.95 -8.75
CA PRO A 166 4.96 -11.94 -7.86
C PRO A 166 5.51 -12.02 -6.44
N SER A 167 5.99 -10.89 -5.91
CA SER A 167 6.69 -10.83 -4.64
C SER A 167 6.29 -9.64 -3.76
N ALA A 168 5.25 -8.88 -4.10
CA ALA A 168 4.84 -7.76 -3.25
C ALA A 168 4.43 -8.24 -1.85
N LEU A 169 4.92 -7.57 -0.82
CA LEU A 169 4.51 -7.71 0.57
C LEU A 169 4.19 -6.33 1.12
N GLY A 170 2.93 -6.11 1.48
CA GLY A 170 2.46 -4.88 2.11
C GLY A 170 2.61 -4.93 3.63
N CYS A 171 3.11 -3.84 4.20
CA CYS A 171 3.02 -3.55 5.62
C CYS A 171 2.06 -2.37 5.77
N TRP A 172 0.95 -2.57 6.46
CA TRP A 172 -0.03 -1.53 6.75
C TRP A 172 -0.11 -1.31 8.25
N ILE A 173 0.12 -0.10 8.73
CA ILE A 173 0.23 0.23 10.14
C ILE A 173 -0.84 1.25 10.50
N ALA A 174 -1.71 0.90 11.44
CA ALA A 174 -2.72 1.82 11.96
C ALA A 174 -2.04 2.95 12.76
N LEU A 175 -2.28 4.20 12.38
CA LEU A 175 -1.85 5.37 13.18
C LEU A 175 -3.00 5.91 14.05
N GLU A 176 -4.23 5.54 13.70
CA GLU A 176 -5.44 5.81 14.46
C GLU A 176 -6.25 4.51 14.59
N LYS A 177 -7.22 4.49 15.50
CA LYS A 177 -8.12 3.36 15.67
C LYS A 177 -8.92 3.11 14.39
N CYS A 178 -8.93 1.85 13.95
CA CYS A 178 -9.56 1.41 12.72
C CYS A 178 -10.80 0.58 13.07
N THR A 179 -11.95 1.01 12.56
CA THR A 179 -13.27 0.48 12.91
C THR A 179 -14.06 0.17 11.63
N PRO A 180 -15.16 -0.59 11.74
CA PRO A 180 -16.03 -0.84 10.58
C PRO A 180 -16.58 0.45 9.95
N SER A 181 -16.80 1.50 10.75
CA SER A 181 -17.42 2.74 10.28
C SER A 181 -16.44 3.74 9.66
N ASN A 182 -15.12 3.62 9.95
CA ASN A 182 -14.10 4.51 9.40
C ASN A 182 -13.21 3.88 8.33
N GLY A 183 -13.63 2.73 7.79
CA GLY A 183 -12.98 2.08 6.65
C GLY A 183 -11.79 1.21 7.04
N ALA A 184 -12.00 0.31 8.00
CA ALA A 184 -11.14 -0.84 8.27
C ALA A 184 -10.93 -1.70 7.01
N LEU A 185 -9.84 -2.46 6.98
CA LEU A 185 -9.52 -3.38 5.89
C LEU A 185 -10.40 -4.63 5.98
N SER A 186 -10.78 -5.16 4.83
CA SER A 186 -11.43 -6.47 4.71
C SER A 186 -10.63 -7.33 3.75
N PHE A 187 -10.36 -8.58 4.13
CA PHE A 187 -9.58 -9.54 3.36
C PHE A 187 -10.44 -10.76 3.01
N LEU A 188 -10.17 -11.39 1.87
CA LEU A 188 -10.67 -12.74 1.57
C LEU A 188 -9.57 -13.75 1.91
N PRO A 189 -9.62 -14.44 3.08
CA PRO A 189 -8.53 -15.30 3.51
C PRO A 189 -8.29 -16.45 2.52
N GLY A 190 -7.03 -16.70 2.19
CA GLY A 190 -6.61 -17.77 1.27
C GLY A 190 -6.74 -17.43 -0.22
N SER A 191 -7.29 -16.26 -0.56
CA SER A 191 -7.46 -15.82 -1.96
C SER A 191 -6.16 -15.72 -2.74
N GLN A 192 -5.02 -15.50 -2.07
CA GLN A 192 -3.69 -15.49 -2.68
C GLN A 192 -3.31 -16.82 -3.36
N LYS A 193 -4.00 -17.92 -3.03
CA LYS A 193 -3.80 -19.26 -3.62
C LYS A 193 -4.83 -19.62 -4.68
N THR A 194 -5.97 -18.94 -4.70
CA THR A 194 -7.12 -19.30 -5.54
C THR A 194 -7.44 -18.25 -6.59
N THR A 195 -6.94 -17.02 -6.42
CA THR A 195 -7.20 -15.89 -7.30
C THR A 195 -5.88 -15.39 -7.86
N SER A 196 -5.52 -15.89 -9.05
CA SER A 196 -4.33 -15.45 -9.77
C SER A 196 -4.44 -13.98 -10.19
N ILE A 197 -3.30 -13.31 -10.32
CA ILE A 197 -3.23 -11.97 -10.91
C ILE A 197 -3.52 -12.09 -12.40
N THR A 198 -4.51 -11.35 -12.90
CA THR A 198 -4.97 -11.46 -14.30
C THR A 198 -4.51 -10.29 -15.18
N LYS A 199 -4.08 -9.18 -14.58
CA LYS A 199 -3.65 -7.97 -15.27
C LYS A 199 -2.57 -7.24 -14.48
N ARG A 200 -1.85 -6.34 -15.14
CA ARG A 200 -0.80 -5.49 -14.56
C ARG A 200 -1.07 -4.04 -14.87
N PHE A 201 -0.85 -3.17 -13.90
CA PHE A 201 -0.93 -1.72 -14.07
C PHE A 201 0.43 -1.19 -14.57
N VAL A 202 0.43 -0.66 -15.80
CA VAL A 202 1.65 -0.34 -16.54
C VAL A 202 1.65 1.11 -17.01
N ARG A 203 2.85 1.68 -17.18
CA ARG A 203 3.05 2.89 -17.98
C ARG A 203 2.72 2.60 -19.44
N LEU A 204 2.00 3.50 -20.09
CA LEU A 204 1.77 3.40 -21.52
C LEU A 204 3.05 3.76 -22.29
N GLY A 205 3.31 3.04 -23.41
CA GLY A 205 4.56 3.15 -24.18
C GLY A 205 4.80 4.52 -24.84
N ASN A 206 3.83 5.43 -24.82
CA ASN A 206 3.97 6.83 -25.25
C ASN A 206 4.57 7.74 -24.17
N GLY A 207 4.92 7.20 -23.00
CA GLY A 207 5.47 7.94 -21.86
C GLY A 207 4.44 8.80 -21.12
N LYS A 208 3.14 8.67 -21.43
CA LYS A 208 2.06 9.44 -20.80
C LYS A 208 0.93 8.53 -20.34
N GLY A 209 0.58 8.66 -19.06
CA GLY A 209 -0.51 7.91 -18.45
C GLY A 209 -0.15 6.45 -18.16
N THR A 210 -1.14 5.75 -17.64
CA THR A 210 -1.08 4.33 -17.32
C THR A 210 -2.28 3.60 -17.89
N GLY A 211 -2.18 2.29 -17.97
CA GLY A 211 -3.29 1.41 -18.30
C GLY A 211 -3.07 0.02 -17.74
N PHE A 212 -3.92 -0.92 -18.13
CA PHE A 212 -3.80 -2.31 -17.74
C PHE A 212 -3.35 -3.19 -18.91
N GLU A 213 -2.37 -4.06 -18.66
CA GLU A 213 -1.93 -5.11 -19.56
C GLU A 213 -2.41 -6.46 -19.03
N ALA A 214 -3.18 -7.21 -19.82
CA ALA A 214 -3.66 -8.53 -19.44
C ALA A 214 -2.51 -9.55 -19.37
N LEU A 215 -2.54 -10.42 -18.36
CA LEU A 215 -1.64 -11.56 -18.19
C LEU A 215 -2.23 -12.88 -18.68
N VAL A 216 -3.56 -12.93 -18.80
CA VAL A 216 -4.35 -14.12 -19.13
C VAL A 216 -5.36 -13.78 -20.21
N SER A 217 -6.00 -14.80 -20.79
CA SER A 217 -7.09 -14.61 -21.74
C SER A 217 -8.32 -13.95 -21.06
N PRO A 218 -9.17 -13.22 -21.81
CA PRO A 218 -10.42 -12.67 -21.26
C PRO A 218 -11.35 -13.74 -20.65
N GLU A 219 -11.32 -14.95 -21.19
CA GLU A 219 -12.06 -16.10 -20.67
C GLU A 219 -11.53 -16.53 -19.29
N GLU A 220 -10.22 -16.67 -19.14
CA GLU A 220 -9.57 -16.97 -17.87
C GLU A 220 -9.81 -15.87 -16.83
N GLU A 221 -9.71 -14.60 -17.23
CA GLU A 221 -9.99 -13.47 -16.35
C GLU A 221 -11.43 -13.53 -15.79
N LYS A 222 -12.42 -13.81 -16.64
CA LYS A 222 -13.82 -13.98 -16.20
C LYS A 222 -13.98 -15.12 -15.20
N VAL A 223 -13.26 -16.23 -15.38
CA VAL A 223 -13.28 -17.35 -14.42
C VAL A 223 -12.73 -16.90 -13.07
N VAL A 224 -11.57 -16.23 -13.06
CA VAL A 224 -10.93 -15.74 -11.83
C VAL A 224 -11.81 -14.72 -11.11
N GLN A 225 -12.37 -13.74 -11.83
CA GLN A 225 -13.30 -12.75 -11.25
C GLN A 225 -14.60 -13.39 -10.75
N GLY A 226 -15.04 -14.49 -11.36
CA GLY A 226 -16.19 -15.27 -10.91
C GLY A 226 -15.97 -15.92 -9.54
N LEU A 227 -14.75 -16.35 -9.24
CA LEU A 227 -14.40 -16.96 -7.95
C LEU A 227 -14.59 -15.96 -6.80
N SER A 228 -14.08 -14.72 -6.92
CA SER A 228 -14.21 -13.73 -5.85
C SER A 228 -15.64 -13.22 -5.65
N LYS A 229 -16.41 -13.08 -6.73
CA LYS A 229 -17.83 -12.69 -6.67
C LYS A 229 -18.68 -13.68 -5.88
N GLY A 230 -18.37 -14.98 -5.96
CA GLY A 230 -19.05 -16.03 -5.19
C GLY A 230 -18.66 -16.11 -3.70
N GLN A 231 -17.80 -15.20 -3.22
CA GLN A 231 -17.22 -15.26 -1.87
C GLN A 231 -17.33 -13.94 -1.10
N GLN A 232 -18.24 -13.03 -1.49
CA GLN A 232 -18.36 -11.70 -0.86
C GLN A 232 -18.69 -11.77 0.64
N ASP A 233 -19.42 -12.79 1.06
CA ASP A 233 -19.79 -13.12 2.44
C ASP A 233 -18.65 -13.75 3.25
N LYS A 234 -17.52 -14.09 2.62
CA LYS A 234 -16.34 -14.70 3.25
C LYS A 234 -15.24 -13.69 3.59
N TYR A 235 -15.47 -12.41 3.31
CA TYR A 235 -14.53 -11.36 3.70
C TYR A 235 -14.49 -11.20 5.23
N VAL A 236 -13.29 -11.16 5.77
CA VAL A 236 -13.03 -10.91 7.19
C VAL A 236 -12.54 -9.48 7.35
N MET A 237 -13.23 -8.70 8.17
CA MET A 237 -12.87 -7.32 8.49
C MET A 237 -11.92 -7.28 9.68
N GLU A 238 -10.79 -6.61 9.50
CA GLU A 238 -9.74 -6.45 10.51
C GLU A 238 -9.78 -5.04 11.10
N THR A 239 -10.30 -4.94 12.32
CA THR A 239 -10.18 -3.72 13.13
C THR A 239 -8.82 -3.69 13.82
N CYS A 240 -8.23 -2.52 13.93
CA CYS A 240 -6.88 -2.35 14.48
C CYS A 240 -6.85 -1.20 15.48
N GLU A 241 -6.02 -1.33 16.51
CA GLU A 241 -5.65 -0.22 17.38
C GLU A 241 -4.41 0.50 16.84
N PRO A 242 -4.16 1.77 17.21
CA PRO A 242 -2.94 2.47 16.80
C PRO A 242 -1.69 1.66 17.14
N GLY A 243 -0.77 1.54 16.19
CA GLY A 243 0.47 0.78 16.30
C GLY A 243 0.39 -0.68 15.85
N ASP A 244 -0.81 -1.23 15.66
CA ASP A 244 -0.97 -2.55 15.04
C ASP A 244 -0.51 -2.53 13.58
N MET A 245 0.15 -3.59 13.14
CA MET A 245 0.54 -3.80 11.74
C MET A 245 -0.22 -4.97 11.13
N VAL A 246 -0.68 -4.81 9.90
CA VAL A 246 -1.18 -5.89 9.05
C VAL A 246 -0.14 -6.18 7.97
N LEU A 247 0.39 -7.40 7.95
CA LEU A 247 1.15 -7.93 6.82
C LEU A 247 0.18 -8.41 5.75
N ILE A 248 0.43 -8.03 4.50
CA ILE A 248 -0.47 -8.26 3.36
C ILE A 248 0.31 -8.94 2.24
N HIS A 249 0.01 -10.20 1.96
CA HIS A 249 0.57 -10.89 0.79
C HIS A 249 0.08 -10.20 -0.49
N GLY A 250 0.96 -9.88 -1.44
CA GLY A 250 0.61 -9.05 -2.60
C GLY A 250 -0.52 -9.59 -3.48
N SER A 251 -0.74 -10.91 -3.47
CA SER A 251 -1.84 -11.57 -4.19
C SER A 251 -3.14 -11.77 -3.38
N VAL A 252 -3.19 -11.41 -2.09
CA VAL A 252 -4.44 -11.55 -1.30
C VAL A 252 -5.44 -10.47 -1.72
N LEU A 253 -6.68 -10.86 -1.96
CA LEU A 253 -7.76 -9.93 -2.24
C LEU A 253 -8.14 -9.19 -0.96
N HIS A 254 -8.16 -7.86 -1.07
CA HIS A 254 -8.55 -6.99 0.03
C HIS A 254 -9.22 -5.71 -0.47
N LYS A 255 -9.98 -5.05 0.42
CA LYS A 255 -10.73 -3.82 0.15
C LYS A 255 -10.89 -2.97 1.42
N SER A 256 -11.36 -1.74 1.27
CA SER A 256 -11.81 -0.93 2.41
C SER A 256 -13.01 -0.06 2.05
N GLU A 257 -14.05 -0.12 2.89
CA GLU A 257 -15.28 0.65 2.69
C GLU A 257 -15.05 2.15 2.88
N ARG A 258 -15.89 2.98 2.26
CA ARG A 258 -15.86 4.44 2.43
C ARG A 258 -15.95 4.84 3.91
N ASN A 259 -15.12 5.80 4.35
CA ASN A 259 -15.24 6.37 5.68
C ASN A 259 -16.43 7.34 5.73
N THR A 260 -17.52 6.92 6.39
CA THR A 260 -18.73 7.73 6.60
C THR A 260 -18.79 8.34 8.00
N SER A 261 -17.81 8.04 8.84
CA SER A 261 -17.75 8.44 10.24
C SER A 261 -17.23 9.89 10.42
N PRO A 262 -17.38 10.48 11.63
CA PRO A 262 -16.81 11.78 11.94
C PRO A 262 -15.30 11.72 12.25
N ASN A 263 -14.69 10.53 12.31
CA ASN A 263 -13.28 10.35 12.64
C ASN A 263 -12.49 10.07 11.37
N THR A 264 -11.24 10.51 11.31
CA THR A 264 -10.28 10.06 10.30
C THR A 264 -9.84 8.62 10.57
N ARG A 265 -9.09 8.04 9.63
CA ARG A 265 -8.39 6.77 9.83
C ARG A 265 -7.03 6.89 9.18
N PHE A 266 -6.07 7.46 9.88
CA PHE A 266 -4.70 7.51 9.37
C PHE A 266 -4.03 6.13 9.46
N ALA A 267 -3.35 5.77 8.39
CA ALA A 267 -2.48 4.59 8.34
C ALA A 267 -1.21 4.92 7.55
N TYR A 268 -0.08 4.39 8.02
CA TYR A 268 1.15 4.36 7.25
C TYR A 268 1.28 3.01 6.58
N THR A 269 1.58 2.98 5.29
CA THR A 269 1.81 1.74 4.56
C THR A 269 3.08 1.82 3.74
N PHE A 270 3.79 0.71 3.63
CA PHE A 270 4.89 0.56 2.71
C PHE A 270 4.88 -0.85 2.14
N HIS A 271 5.47 -0.99 0.96
CA HIS A 271 5.58 -2.27 0.28
C HIS A 271 7.04 -2.61 0.10
N MET A 272 7.36 -3.89 0.31
CA MET A 272 8.65 -4.45 -0.08
C MET A 272 8.45 -5.52 -1.16
N ILE A 273 9.47 -5.69 -1.99
CA ILE A 273 9.52 -6.71 -3.05
C ILE A 273 10.85 -7.47 -2.96
N GLU A 274 10.88 -8.61 -3.63
CA GLU A 274 12.12 -9.35 -3.85
C GLU A 274 12.99 -8.63 -4.88
N SER A 275 14.31 -8.61 -4.65
CA SER A 275 15.26 -8.01 -5.57
C SER A 275 15.88 -9.05 -6.54
N PRO A 276 16.48 -8.61 -7.66
CA PRO A 276 17.22 -9.51 -8.54
C PRO A 276 18.37 -10.24 -7.82
N PRO A 277 18.68 -11.50 -8.18
CA PRO A 277 18.14 -12.25 -9.33
C PRO A 277 16.86 -13.05 -9.03
N TYR A 278 16.32 -12.97 -7.81
CA TYR A 278 15.24 -13.85 -7.35
C TYR A 278 13.87 -13.49 -7.94
N ALA A 279 13.64 -12.20 -8.21
CA ALA A 279 12.49 -11.74 -8.98
C ALA A 279 12.88 -10.63 -9.98
N LYS A 280 12.18 -10.60 -11.12
CA LYS A 280 12.33 -9.55 -12.13
C LYS A 280 11.35 -8.41 -11.83
N TYR A 281 11.87 -7.20 -11.63
CA TYR A 281 11.07 -5.98 -11.61
C TYR A 281 10.80 -5.50 -13.04
N ASP A 282 9.53 -5.33 -13.42
CA ASP A 282 9.14 -5.00 -14.78
C ASP A 282 9.35 -3.50 -15.08
N GLU A 283 10.00 -3.18 -16.19
CA GLU A 283 10.26 -1.80 -16.65
C GLU A 283 8.99 -1.03 -17.02
N LYS A 284 7.88 -1.75 -17.23
CA LYS A 284 6.57 -1.16 -17.48
C LYS A 284 5.83 -0.78 -16.22
N ASN A 285 6.27 -1.17 -15.02
CA ASN A 285 5.60 -0.78 -13.78
C ASN A 285 5.45 0.75 -13.70
N TRP A 286 4.30 1.21 -13.21
CA TRP A 286 4.03 2.64 -13.06
C TRP A 286 5.07 3.33 -12.19
N LEU A 287 5.57 2.66 -11.15
CA LEU A 287 6.68 3.14 -10.33
C LEU A 287 7.97 2.59 -10.93
N GLN A 288 8.98 3.44 -11.08
CA GLN A 288 10.32 3.03 -11.47
C GLN A 288 11.31 3.70 -10.53
N PRO A 289 12.35 2.99 -10.05
CA PRO A 289 13.41 3.62 -9.28
C PRO A 289 14.17 4.63 -10.15
N THR A 290 14.67 5.69 -9.55
CA THR A 290 15.55 6.64 -10.25
C THR A 290 17.01 6.26 -10.03
N LYS A 291 17.93 6.85 -10.81
CA LYS A 291 19.36 6.61 -10.59
C LYS A 291 19.81 7.19 -9.25
N GLU A 292 19.20 8.30 -8.86
CA GLU A 292 19.48 9.05 -7.65
C GLU A 292 18.85 8.38 -6.42
N MET A 293 17.75 7.64 -6.60
CA MET A 293 17.01 6.95 -5.54
C MET A 293 16.62 5.53 -6.00
N PRO A 294 17.57 4.58 -6.02
CA PRO A 294 17.25 3.17 -6.19
C PRO A 294 16.49 2.65 -4.95
N PHE A 295 15.82 1.50 -5.09
CA PHE A 295 15.14 0.88 -3.95
C PHE A 295 16.14 0.49 -2.84
N SER A 296 15.94 1.03 -1.65
CA SER A 296 16.76 0.68 -0.48
C SER A 296 16.44 -0.74 0.01
N ARG A 297 17.48 -1.44 0.46
CA ARG A 297 17.32 -2.75 1.12
C ARG A 297 16.67 -2.58 2.49
N ILE A 298 15.77 -3.50 2.84
CA ILE A 298 15.19 -3.60 4.19
C ILE A 298 16.24 -4.13 5.17
N LEU A 299 17.02 -5.12 4.73
CA LEU A 299 18.11 -5.71 5.51
C LEU A 299 19.41 -4.91 5.36
N PRO A 300 20.29 -4.91 6.39
CA PRO A 300 21.61 -4.31 6.29
C PRO A 300 22.43 -4.87 5.11
N ALA A 301 23.37 -4.07 4.60
CA ALA A 301 24.21 -4.47 3.48
C ALA A 301 24.99 -5.76 3.78
N GLY A 302 24.94 -6.72 2.85
CA GLY A 302 25.57 -8.03 3.00
C GLY A 302 24.74 -9.07 3.75
N GLU A 303 23.56 -8.71 4.26
CA GLU A 303 22.61 -9.66 4.84
C GLU A 303 21.53 -10.06 3.82
N THR A 304 21.20 -11.36 3.80
CA THR A 304 20.08 -11.94 3.06
C THR A 304 19.38 -12.96 3.94
N VAL A 305 18.11 -13.26 3.67
CA VAL A 305 17.38 -14.33 4.36
C VAL A 305 17.80 -15.69 3.79
N ALA A 306 18.19 -16.61 4.67
CA ALA A 306 18.48 -17.99 4.31
C ALA A 306 17.21 -18.84 4.36
N PHE A 307 16.91 -19.51 3.25
CA PHE A 307 15.74 -20.39 3.13
C PHE A 307 16.04 -21.76 3.73
#